data_AF-A0A1W2H6L5-F1
#
_entry.id   AF-A0A1W2H6L5-F1
#
_cell.length_a   1.000
_cell.length_b   1.000
_cell.length_c   1.000
_cell.angle_alpha   90.00
_cell.angle_beta   90.00
_cell.angle_gamma   90.00
#
_symmetry.space_group_name_H-M   'P 1'
#
loop_
_entity.id
_entity.type
_entity.pdbx_description
1 polymer ?
#
loop_
_entity_poly.entity_id
_entity_poly.type
_entity_poly.pdbx_seq_one_letter_code
_entity_poly.pdbx_strand_id
1 'polypeptide(L)'
;MFKRISVYSLLVFVLLGSCMTDPDEGGSNLTPSDFVILLAIDESSIDNGNEPNNFSDTDVNDQLSQVGLRNQLRYFEENVGKTIDLYTGEVGDEGWFAIKTIPNRWINAGPTEFGSQNYLIPGPGLGAPNIDNDREVLLDEIPDVTPLRATGLKMLVGYKVIAVVYDNDISINYSPLEGNLQGANLGMVAFEVLSVAERTDGSDSDLPAVSIRILDVESISDFGLVLFSNAPVPQSSSEPMDVVPPQSANTPILMLAN
;
A
#
# COMPACT_ATOMS: atom_id res chain seq x y z
N MET A 1 17.69 -60.45 54.72
CA MET A 1 18.80 -60.66 53.78
C MET A 1 18.38 -60.10 52.42
N PHE A 2 18.72 -58.85 52.12
CA PHE A 2 18.86 -58.30 50.77
C PHE A 2 19.62 -56.97 50.89
N LYS A 3 20.85 -56.96 50.40
CA LYS A 3 21.75 -55.81 50.28
C LYS A 3 21.34 -55.02 49.04
N ARG A 4 21.18 -53.70 49.13
CA ARG A 4 21.27 -52.83 47.96
C ARG A 4 22.16 -51.63 48.27
N ILE A 5 23.24 -51.59 47.49
CA ILE A 5 24.25 -50.56 47.34
C ILE A 5 23.56 -49.38 46.64
N SER A 6 23.80 -48.15 47.09
CA SER A 6 23.46 -46.96 46.33
C SER A 6 24.73 -46.12 46.13
N VAL A 7 24.91 -45.75 44.88
CA VAL A 7 26.10 -45.17 44.26
C VAL A 7 26.06 -43.66 44.45
N TYR A 8 27.17 -43.09 44.92
CA TYR A 8 27.39 -41.64 44.92
C TYR A 8 27.63 -41.18 43.48
N SER A 9 26.70 -40.39 42.93
CA SER A 9 26.91 -39.65 41.68
C SER A 9 27.33 -38.22 42.01
N LEU A 10 28.57 -37.91 41.66
CA LEU A 10 29.22 -36.61 41.76
C LEU A 10 28.61 -35.67 40.71
N LEU A 11 27.93 -34.61 41.15
CA LEU A 11 27.35 -33.59 40.27
C LEU A 11 28.37 -32.45 40.11
N VAL A 12 28.96 -32.36 38.93
CA VAL A 12 29.87 -31.28 38.53
C VAL A 12 29.02 -30.09 38.10
N PHE A 13 29.09 -28.99 38.85
CA PHE A 13 28.50 -27.70 38.47
C PHE A 13 29.43 -26.99 37.49
N VAL A 14 29.00 -26.83 36.25
CA VAL A 14 29.62 -25.93 35.27
C VAL A 14 28.96 -24.57 35.41
N LEU A 15 29.69 -23.60 35.95
CA LEU A 15 29.30 -22.19 35.94
C LEU A 15 29.56 -21.62 34.55
N LEU A 16 28.50 -21.52 33.73
CA LEU A 16 28.54 -20.72 32.50
C LEU A 16 28.27 -19.26 32.87
N GLY A 17 29.21 -18.39 32.50
CA GLY A 17 29.12 -16.95 32.71
C GLY A 17 27.98 -16.33 31.93
N SER A 18 27.16 -15.53 32.62
CA SER A 18 26.17 -14.66 32.00
C SER A 18 26.85 -13.43 31.42
N CYS A 19 26.95 -13.35 30.10
CA CYS A 19 27.06 -12.06 29.42
C CYS A 19 25.69 -11.38 29.51
N MET A 20 25.56 -10.39 30.39
CA MET A 20 24.50 -9.40 30.28
C MET A 20 24.80 -8.57 29.03
N THR A 21 24.06 -8.79 27.95
CA THR A 21 24.01 -7.88 26.82
C THR A 21 23.08 -6.74 27.18
N ASP A 22 23.61 -5.51 27.11
CA ASP A 22 22.86 -4.26 27.21
C ASP A 22 21.65 -4.26 26.25
N PRO A 23 20.55 -3.57 26.60
CA PRO A 23 19.44 -3.41 25.69
C PRO A 23 19.88 -2.46 24.57
N ASP A 24 20.16 -3.02 23.40
CA ASP A 24 20.22 -2.22 22.17
C ASP A 24 18.87 -1.53 21.99
N GLU A 25 18.90 -0.19 21.97
CA GLU A 25 17.85 0.65 21.41
C GLU A 25 17.74 0.33 19.91
N GLY A 26 17.03 -0.75 19.61
CA GLY A 26 16.73 -1.19 18.26
C GLY A 26 15.71 -0.28 17.60
N GLY A 27 16.15 0.88 17.13
CA GLY A 27 15.58 1.45 15.91
C GLY A 27 15.86 0.45 14.80
N SER A 28 14.88 -0.39 14.46
CA SER A 28 14.99 -1.30 13.33
C SER A 28 15.20 -0.45 12.07
N ASN A 29 16.43 -0.44 11.56
CA ASN A 29 16.69 -0.05 10.19
C ASN A 29 16.07 -1.12 9.30
N LEU A 30 14.77 -0.99 9.07
CA LEU A 30 14.01 -1.78 8.11
C LEU A 30 14.70 -1.65 6.75
N THR A 31 15.18 -2.76 6.20
CA THR A 31 15.78 -2.79 4.86
C THR A 31 14.67 -2.57 3.83
N PRO A 32 14.70 -1.50 3.00
CA PRO A 32 13.65 -1.21 2.03
C PRO A 32 13.35 -2.34 1.04
N SER A 33 14.26 -3.31 0.91
CA SER A 33 14.09 -4.48 0.04
C SER A 33 12.96 -5.40 0.48
N ASP A 34 12.64 -5.46 1.77
CA ASP A 34 11.77 -6.50 2.36
C ASP A 34 10.36 -5.98 2.67
N PHE A 35 10.09 -4.73 2.32
CA PHE A 35 8.81 -4.07 2.54
C PHE A 35 8.15 -3.63 1.24
N VAL A 36 6.83 -3.53 1.28
CA VAL A 36 6.00 -2.98 0.22
C VAL A 36 5.11 -1.88 0.79
N ILE A 37 5.01 -0.77 0.08
CA ILE A 37 4.18 0.37 0.47
C ILE A 37 2.73 0.09 0.05
N LEU A 38 1.80 0.20 1.00
CA LEU A 38 0.37 0.13 0.73
C LEU A 38 -0.12 1.48 0.17
N LEU A 39 -0.75 1.44 -1.01
CA LEU A 39 -1.48 2.57 -1.59
C LEU A 39 -2.92 2.18 -1.92
N ALA A 40 -3.75 3.19 -2.22
CA ALA A 40 -4.97 3.04 -3.00
C ALA A 40 -4.76 3.76 -4.34
N ILE A 41 -5.27 3.18 -5.41
CA ILE A 41 -5.18 3.72 -6.76
C ILE A 41 -6.59 3.82 -7.33
N ASP A 42 -6.90 4.95 -7.95
CA ASP A 42 -8.10 5.17 -8.70
C ASP A 42 -7.90 4.78 -10.17
N GLU A 43 -8.93 4.18 -10.78
CA GLU A 43 -8.93 3.72 -12.18
C GLU A 43 -8.46 4.80 -13.15
N SER A 44 -8.79 6.08 -12.90
CA SER A 44 -8.34 7.21 -13.71
C SER A 44 -6.81 7.27 -13.95
N SER A 45 -6.01 6.62 -13.09
CA SER A 45 -4.55 6.48 -13.25
C SER A 45 -4.05 5.13 -13.74
N ILE A 46 -4.96 4.23 -14.07
CA ILE A 46 -4.71 2.98 -14.77
C ILE A 46 -5.31 3.07 -16.18
N ASP A 47 -6.61 3.30 -16.30
CA ASP A 47 -7.34 3.42 -17.55
C ASP A 47 -8.18 4.69 -17.58
N ASN A 48 -7.76 5.67 -18.39
CA ASN A 48 -8.52 6.89 -18.65
C ASN A 48 -8.85 7.07 -20.14
N GLY A 49 -8.70 5.99 -20.92
CA GLY A 49 -8.93 5.97 -22.36
C GLY A 49 -7.91 6.77 -23.19
N ASN A 50 -6.82 7.25 -22.59
CA ASN A 50 -5.74 7.94 -23.29
C ASN A 50 -4.41 7.24 -23.05
N GLU A 51 -3.61 7.06 -24.10
CA GLU A 51 -2.25 6.50 -23.95
C GLU A 51 -1.41 7.33 -22.95
N PRO A 52 -0.63 6.68 -22.08
CA PRO A 52 -0.39 5.24 -21.98
C PRO A 52 -1.45 4.46 -21.16
N ASN A 53 -2.40 5.17 -20.55
CA ASN A 53 -3.49 4.64 -19.72
C ASN A 53 -4.73 4.32 -20.57
N ASN A 54 -4.56 3.48 -21.59
CA ASN A 54 -5.63 3.11 -22.52
C ASN A 54 -5.76 1.59 -22.56
N PHE A 55 -6.10 1.03 -21.40
CA PHE A 55 -6.29 -0.41 -21.25
C PHE A 55 -7.68 -0.79 -21.76
N SER A 56 -7.92 -2.08 -22.01
CA SER A 56 -9.29 -2.54 -22.26
C SER A 56 -10.00 -2.86 -20.95
N ASP A 57 -11.34 -2.85 -20.96
CA ASP A 57 -12.19 -3.32 -19.85
C ASP A 57 -11.69 -4.67 -19.29
N THR A 58 -11.25 -5.55 -20.19
CA THR A 58 -10.73 -6.88 -19.83
C THR A 58 -9.35 -6.86 -19.18
N ASP A 59 -8.48 -5.93 -19.57
CA ASP A 59 -7.14 -5.75 -19.02
C ASP A 59 -7.21 -5.28 -17.55
N VAL A 60 -8.21 -4.48 -17.22
CA VAL A 60 -8.43 -3.90 -15.89
C VAL A 60 -9.54 -4.58 -15.10
N ASN A 61 -10.05 -5.72 -15.56
CA ASN A 61 -11.11 -6.48 -14.88
C ASN A 61 -12.45 -5.73 -14.70
N ASP A 62 -12.76 -4.72 -15.51
CA ASP A 62 -14.00 -3.93 -15.39
C ASP A 62 -15.25 -4.84 -15.42
N GLN A 63 -15.28 -5.87 -16.27
CA GLN A 63 -16.38 -6.84 -16.31
C GLN A 63 -16.57 -7.68 -15.01
N LEU A 64 -15.59 -7.66 -14.10
CA LEU A 64 -15.61 -8.33 -12.81
C LEU A 64 -15.79 -7.34 -11.65
N SER A 65 -15.77 -6.03 -11.93
CA SER A 65 -15.76 -4.96 -10.93
C SER A 65 -16.86 -5.16 -9.90
N GLN A 66 -16.45 -5.22 -8.64
CA GLN A 66 -17.36 -5.34 -7.51
C GLN A 66 -16.65 -4.96 -6.21
N VAL A 67 -17.43 -4.56 -5.21
CA VAL A 67 -16.95 -4.33 -3.85
C VAL A 67 -16.15 -5.55 -3.37
N GLY A 68 -14.92 -5.32 -2.91
CA GLY A 68 -14.05 -6.35 -2.34
C GLY A 68 -13.34 -7.26 -3.34
N LEU A 69 -13.36 -6.96 -4.64
CA LEU A 69 -12.48 -7.66 -5.59
C LEU A 69 -11.02 -7.32 -5.29
N ARG A 70 -10.18 -8.36 -5.17
CA ARG A 70 -8.75 -8.24 -4.82
C ARG A 70 -7.85 -9.14 -5.68
N ASN A 71 -8.36 -9.67 -6.78
CA ASN A 71 -7.50 -10.38 -7.72
C ASN A 71 -6.59 -9.37 -8.42
N GLN A 72 -5.41 -9.79 -8.86
CA GLN A 72 -4.54 -8.93 -9.65
C GLN A 72 -5.24 -8.50 -10.96
N LEU A 73 -5.00 -7.26 -11.41
CA LEU A 73 -5.46 -6.83 -12.73
C LEU A 73 -4.84 -7.71 -13.81
N ARG A 74 -5.65 -8.16 -14.78
CA ARG A 74 -5.23 -9.15 -15.78
C ARG A 74 -3.99 -8.72 -16.54
N TYR A 75 -3.94 -7.47 -17.01
CA TYR A 75 -2.77 -6.98 -17.72
C TYR A 75 -1.53 -7.06 -16.83
N PHE A 76 -1.63 -6.68 -15.56
CA PHE A 76 -0.49 -6.70 -14.64
C PHE A 76 -0.02 -8.14 -14.36
N GLU A 77 -0.96 -9.08 -14.21
CA GLU A 77 -0.66 -10.51 -14.04
C GLU A 77 0.07 -11.10 -15.27
N GLU A 78 -0.41 -10.79 -16.48
CA GLU A 78 0.15 -11.32 -17.73
C GLU A 78 1.47 -10.65 -18.15
N ASN A 79 1.84 -9.53 -17.53
CA ASN A 79 2.95 -8.68 -17.94
C ASN A 79 3.98 -8.43 -16.83
N VAL A 80 4.08 -9.32 -15.85
CA VAL A 80 5.09 -9.28 -14.78
C VAL A 80 6.50 -9.09 -15.36
N GLY A 81 7.24 -8.13 -14.79
CA GLY A 81 8.58 -7.75 -15.21
C GLY A 81 8.63 -6.73 -16.36
N LYS A 82 7.51 -6.42 -17.03
CA LYS A 82 7.48 -5.33 -18.00
C LYS A 82 7.59 -3.97 -17.32
N THR A 83 8.19 -3.02 -18.05
CA THR A 83 8.21 -1.62 -17.68
C THR A 83 7.18 -0.87 -18.51
N ILE A 84 6.30 -0.13 -17.83
CA ILE A 84 5.27 0.70 -18.44
C ILE A 84 5.28 2.07 -17.77
N ASP A 85 4.74 3.06 -18.47
CA ASP A 85 4.49 4.38 -17.91
C ASP A 85 3.00 4.51 -17.60
N LEU A 86 2.66 5.17 -16.50
CA LEU A 86 1.30 5.48 -16.11
C LEU A 86 1.16 6.98 -15.86
N TYR A 87 0.08 7.57 -16.36
CA TYR A 87 -0.36 8.91 -15.96
C TYR A 87 -1.09 8.81 -14.62
N THR A 88 -0.84 9.78 -13.73
CA THR A 88 -1.26 9.70 -12.32
C THR A 88 -2.43 10.65 -11.97
N GLY A 89 -3.15 11.09 -13.00
CA GLY A 89 -4.29 12.02 -12.87
C GLY A 89 -3.88 13.48 -13.04
N GLU A 90 -4.69 14.35 -12.46
CA GLU A 90 -4.51 15.80 -12.48
C GLU A 90 -4.68 16.37 -11.06
N VAL A 91 -4.24 17.61 -10.83
CA VAL A 91 -4.48 18.30 -9.56
C VAL A 91 -5.98 18.44 -9.32
N GLY A 92 -6.46 17.82 -8.24
CA GLY A 92 -7.88 17.78 -7.86
C GLY A 92 -8.64 16.56 -8.37
N ASP A 93 -7.97 15.73 -9.17
CA ASP A 93 -8.41 14.42 -9.64
C ASP A 93 -7.20 13.47 -9.63
N GLU A 94 -6.57 13.36 -8.46
CA GLU A 94 -5.37 12.54 -8.29
C GLU A 94 -5.73 11.07 -8.37
N GLY A 95 -4.91 10.26 -9.05
CA GLY A 95 -5.20 8.82 -9.12
C GLY A 95 -4.50 7.97 -8.07
N TRP A 96 -3.49 8.50 -7.35
CA TRP A 96 -2.67 7.72 -6.41
C TRP A 96 -2.80 8.29 -5.01
N PHE A 97 -3.05 7.42 -4.02
CA PHE A 97 -3.31 7.84 -2.64
C PHE A 97 -2.49 7.03 -1.64
N ALA A 98 -1.83 7.73 -0.72
CA ALA A 98 -1.20 7.11 0.43
C ALA A 98 -2.20 6.91 1.57
N ILE A 99 -2.30 5.68 2.08
CA ILE A 99 -2.97 5.39 3.36
C ILE A 99 -1.90 5.55 4.46
N LYS A 100 -2.07 6.53 5.33
CA LYS A 100 -1.08 6.86 6.38
C LYS A 100 -1.44 6.33 7.76
N THR A 101 -2.70 5.97 7.96
CA THR A 101 -3.24 5.50 9.23
C THR A 101 -4.14 4.30 8.97
N ILE A 102 -3.92 3.20 9.69
CA ILE A 102 -4.83 2.03 9.69
C ILE A 102 -5.82 2.18 10.85
N PRO A 103 -7.13 2.32 10.58
CA PRO A 103 -8.13 2.41 11.64
C PRO A 103 -8.25 1.12 12.46
N ASN A 104 -8.44 1.23 13.77
CA ASN A 104 -8.72 0.06 14.63
C ASN A 104 -9.94 -0.76 14.18
N ARG A 105 -10.90 -0.13 13.51
CA ARG A 105 -12.06 -0.84 12.93
C ARG A 105 -11.64 -1.86 11.86
N TRP A 106 -10.55 -1.63 11.14
CA TRP A 106 -10.03 -2.59 10.16
C TRP A 106 -9.38 -3.80 10.84
N ILE A 107 -8.65 -3.56 11.94
CA ILE A 107 -8.09 -4.64 12.77
C ILE A 107 -9.23 -5.54 13.30
N ASN A 108 -10.27 -4.92 13.85
CA ASN A 108 -11.41 -5.63 14.44
C ASN A 108 -12.30 -6.34 13.41
N ALA A 109 -12.20 -5.99 12.13
CA ALA A 109 -12.96 -6.65 11.07
C ALA A 109 -12.48 -8.10 10.85
N GLY A 110 -11.19 -8.39 11.07
CA GLY A 110 -10.59 -9.66 10.65
C GLY A 110 -10.43 -9.74 9.12
N PRO A 111 -9.92 -10.87 8.58
CA PRO A 111 -9.73 -12.15 9.25
C PRO A 111 -8.45 -12.26 10.10
N THR A 112 -7.54 -11.30 10.00
CA THR A 112 -6.26 -11.27 10.73
C THR A 112 -6.30 -10.26 11.88
N GLU A 113 -5.25 -10.25 12.69
CA GLU A 113 -5.01 -9.20 13.69
C GLU A 113 -4.40 -7.92 13.09
N PHE A 114 -4.16 -7.91 11.76
CA PHE A 114 -3.56 -6.79 11.04
C PHE A 114 -4.59 -6.10 10.15
N GLY A 115 -4.93 -4.84 10.43
CA GLY A 115 -5.95 -4.07 9.72
C GLY A 115 -5.60 -3.82 8.26
N SER A 116 -4.34 -3.61 7.94
CA SER A 116 -3.85 -3.46 6.57
C SER A 116 -3.99 -4.77 5.76
N GLN A 117 -3.73 -5.93 6.39
CA GLN A 117 -3.99 -7.23 5.76
C GLN A 117 -5.48 -7.48 5.60
N ASN A 118 -6.31 -7.04 6.57
CA ASN A 118 -7.77 -7.13 6.47
C ASN A 118 -8.36 -6.21 5.38
N TYR A 119 -7.59 -5.24 4.89
CA TYR A 119 -7.97 -4.40 3.75
C TYR A 119 -7.61 -5.06 2.40
N LEU A 120 -6.45 -5.71 2.31
CA LEU A 120 -6.01 -6.45 1.11
C LEU A 120 -6.71 -7.81 0.97
N ILE A 121 -6.95 -8.49 2.09
CA ILE A 121 -7.73 -9.72 2.21
C ILE A 121 -9.00 -9.34 2.97
N PRO A 122 -10.06 -8.96 2.24
CA PRO A 122 -11.08 -8.07 2.76
C PRO A 122 -11.85 -8.74 3.89
N GLY A 123 -11.89 -8.10 5.06
CA GLY A 123 -12.77 -8.45 6.17
C GLY A 123 -14.23 -8.03 5.94
N PRO A 124 -15.16 -8.48 6.81
CA PRO A 124 -16.50 -7.91 6.92
C PRO A 124 -16.48 -6.38 7.04
N GLY A 125 -17.20 -5.70 6.14
CA GLY A 125 -17.21 -4.22 6.09
C GLY A 125 -16.02 -3.59 5.37
N LEU A 126 -15.07 -4.40 4.86
CA LEU A 126 -13.91 -4.00 4.03
C LEU A 126 -13.95 -4.61 2.62
N GLY A 127 -15.04 -5.29 2.28
CA GLY A 127 -15.27 -5.91 0.99
C GLY A 127 -15.84 -7.33 1.09
N ALA A 128 -15.59 -8.07 2.16
CA ALA A 128 -16.16 -9.42 2.30
C ALA A 128 -17.68 -9.37 2.60
N PRO A 129 -18.42 -10.42 2.20
CA PRO A 129 -19.81 -10.58 2.60
C PRO A 129 -19.98 -10.47 4.12
N ASN A 130 -20.98 -9.71 4.56
CA ASN A 130 -21.34 -9.56 5.97
C ASN A 130 -22.86 -9.71 6.19
N ILE A 131 -23.26 -9.84 7.46
CA ILE A 131 -24.65 -10.14 7.84
C ILE A 131 -25.62 -9.04 7.40
N ASP A 132 -25.18 -7.78 7.51
CA ASP A 132 -26.01 -6.60 7.23
C ASP A 132 -25.95 -6.18 5.74
N ASN A 133 -25.21 -6.92 4.91
CA ASN A 133 -24.96 -6.69 3.48
C ASN A 133 -24.30 -5.32 3.14
N ASP A 134 -23.88 -4.56 4.14
CA ASP A 134 -23.08 -3.34 3.97
C ASP A 134 -21.59 -3.69 3.97
N ARG A 135 -21.11 -4.17 2.81
CA ARG A 135 -19.79 -4.79 2.66
C ARG A 135 -18.62 -3.82 2.79
N GLU A 136 -18.87 -2.51 2.83
CA GLU A 136 -17.85 -1.46 2.74
C GLU A 136 -18.02 -0.36 3.81
N VAL A 137 -18.92 -0.55 4.78
CA VAL A 137 -19.21 0.42 5.85
C VAL A 137 -17.97 0.91 6.62
N LEU A 138 -16.89 0.13 6.65
CA LEU A 138 -15.67 0.48 7.36
C LEU A 138 -14.66 1.22 6.48
N LEU A 139 -14.99 1.46 5.21
CA LEU A 139 -14.17 2.16 4.22
C LEU A 139 -14.59 3.64 4.05
N ASP A 140 -15.57 4.13 4.81
CA ASP A 140 -15.95 5.54 4.85
C ASP A 140 -15.19 6.33 5.92
N GLU A 141 -14.92 7.62 5.66
CA GLU A 141 -14.21 8.53 6.58
C GLU A 141 -12.86 7.95 7.07
N ILE A 142 -12.02 7.46 6.15
CA ILE A 142 -10.69 6.93 6.48
C ILE A 142 -9.73 8.09 6.74
N PRO A 143 -9.12 8.21 7.93
CA PRO A 143 -8.24 9.32 8.24
C PRO A 143 -6.95 9.28 7.43
N ASP A 144 -6.44 10.46 7.07
CA ASP A 144 -5.13 10.66 6.46
C ASP A 144 -4.93 9.95 5.10
N VAL A 145 -5.99 9.62 4.37
CA VAL A 145 -5.87 9.24 2.96
C VAL A 145 -5.39 10.46 2.17
N THR A 146 -4.16 10.39 1.67
CA THR A 146 -3.44 11.55 1.15
C THR A 146 -3.22 11.42 -0.36
N PRO A 147 -3.78 12.33 -1.19
CA PRO A 147 -3.47 12.38 -2.62
C PRO A 147 -1.98 12.57 -2.87
N LEU A 148 -1.41 11.80 -3.80
CA LEU A 148 -0.01 11.88 -4.18
C LEU A 148 0.17 12.72 -5.43
N ARG A 149 0.79 13.88 -5.26
CA ARG A 149 1.25 14.77 -6.34
C ARG A 149 2.74 14.58 -6.61
N ALA A 150 3.35 15.41 -7.44
CA ALA A 150 4.70 15.20 -7.96
C ALA A 150 5.77 14.97 -6.89
N THR A 151 5.72 15.71 -5.77
CA THR A 151 6.66 15.51 -4.67
C THR A 151 6.47 14.13 -4.03
N GLY A 152 5.23 13.75 -3.72
CA GLY A 152 4.91 12.44 -3.13
C GLY A 152 5.28 11.27 -4.03
N LEU A 153 4.92 11.35 -5.32
CA LEU A 153 5.28 10.35 -6.33
C LEU A 153 6.81 10.21 -6.44
N LYS A 154 7.54 11.33 -6.45
CA LYS A 154 9.02 11.31 -6.53
C LYS A 154 9.65 10.61 -5.33
N MET A 155 9.05 10.71 -4.15
CA MET A 155 9.55 10.02 -2.95
C MET A 155 9.45 8.49 -3.07
N LEU A 156 8.51 7.96 -3.87
CA LEU A 156 8.32 6.52 -4.06
C LEU A 156 9.36 5.87 -4.98
N VAL A 157 10.20 6.63 -5.68
CA VAL A 157 11.21 6.08 -6.60
C VAL A 157 12.14 5.11 -5.87
N GLY A 158 12.25 3.89 -6.40
CA GLY A 158 13.03 2.79 -5.85
C GLY A 158 12.29 1.91 -4.85
N TYR A 159 11.02 2.21 -4.54
CA TYR A 159 10.20 1.41 -3.63
C TYR A 159 9.21 0.52 -4.38
N LYS A 160 8.86 -0.59 -3.73
CA LYS A 160 7.76 -1.47 -4.16
C LYS A 160 6.45 -0.96 -3.59
N VAL A 161 5.39 -1.09 -4.38
CA VAL A 161 4.02 -0.71 -4.05
C VAL A 161 3.11 -1.92 -4.26
N ILE A 162 2.14 -2.06 -3.37
CA ILE A 162 0.92 -2.85 -3.56
C ILE A 162 -0.26 -1.91 -3.38
N ALA A 163 -1.23 -2.00 -4.29
CA ALA A 163 -2.39 -1.13 -4.26
C ALA A 163 -3.68 -1.87 -4.58
N VAL A 164 -4.76 -1.46 -3.92
CA VAL A 164 -6.12 -1.76 -4.35
C VAL A 164 -6.51 -0.73 -5.40
N VAL A 165 -7.06 -1.20 -6.53
CA VAL A 165 -7.53 -0.34 -7.63
C VAL A 165 -9.05 -0.19 -7.53
N TYR A 166 -9.51 1.05 -7.44
CA TYR A 166 -10.90 1.46 -7.35
C TYR A 166 -11.45 1.85 -8.71
N ASP A 167 -12.72 1.56 -8.93
CA ASP A 167 -13.48 1.86 -10.15
C ASP A 167 -14.01 3.31 -10.09
N ASN A 168 -13.08 4.26 -10.04
CA ASN A 168 -13.34 5.70 -10.03
C ASN A 168 -14.22 6.21 -8.86
N ASP A 169 -14.08 5.56 -7.70
CA ASP A 169 -14.91 5.78 -6.51
C ASP A 169 -14.16 6.48 -5.35
N ILE A 170 -12.85 6.75 -5.47
CA ILE A 170 -12.10 7.41 -4.39
C ILE A 170 -12.48 8.88 -4.32
N SER A 171 -12.82 9.35 -3.12
CA SER A 171 -13.03 10.78 -2.89
C SER A 171 -12.39 11.26 -1.59
N ILE A 172 -11.95 12.52 -1.58
CA ILE A 172 -11.16 13.10 -0.49
C ILE A 172 -11.85 14.35 0.07
N ASN A 173 -12.10 14.33 1.36
CA ASN A 173 -12.35 15.51 2.16
C ASN A 173 -11.00 16.09 2.63
N TYR A 174 -10.83 17.41 2.54
CA TYR A 174 -9.57 18.09 2.92
C TYR A 174 -9.64 18.77 4.29
N SER A 175 -10.83 18.81 4.92
CA SER A 175 -11.02 19.42 6.25
C SER A 175 -12.15 18.74 7.03
N PRO A 176 -11.85 17.72 7.86
CA PRO A 176 -10.54 17.08 8.05
C PRO A 176 -10.07 16.28 6.83
N LEU A 177 -8.78 15.90 6.79
CA LEU A 177 -8.25 15.05 5.73
C LEU A 177 -8.73 13.61 5.91
N GLU A 178 -9.72 13.23 5.12
CA GLU A 178 -10.36 11.92 5.15
C GLU A 178 -10.64 11.44 3.74
N GLY A 179 -10.47 10.14 3.49
CA GLY A 179 -10.85 9.51 2.23
C GLY A 179 -12.08 8.63 2.41
N ASN A 180 -12.97 8.67 1.43
CA ASN A 180 -13.96 7.61 1.23
C ASN A 180 -13.34 6.60 0.24
N LEU A 181 -13.20 5.37 0.72
CA LEU A 181 -12.65 4.23 -0.01
C LEU A 181 -13.72 3.14 -0.21
N GLN A 182 -14.99 3.56 -0.26
CA GLN A 182 -16.11 2.71 -0.67
C GLN A 182 -16.17 2.61 -2.19
N GLY A 183 -17.01 1.73 -2.71
CA GLY A 183 -17.20 1.54 -4.14
C GLY A 183 -16.62 0.25 -4.68
N ALA A 184 -16.79 0.08 -5.98
CA ALA A 184 -16.34 -1.11 -6.67
C ALA A 184 -14.81 -1.11 -6.82
N ASN A 185 -14.25 -2.31 -6.89
CA ASN A 185 -12.83 -2.49 -7.09
C ASN A 185 -12.59 -3.28 -8.37
N LEU A 186 -11.58 -2.86 -9.11
CA LEU A 186 -11.06 -3.56 -10.27
C LEU A 186 -10.11 -4.70 -9.86
N GLY A 187 -9.46 -4.56 -8.71
CA GLY A 187 -8.58 -5.58 -8.16
C GLY A 187 -7.37 -5.00 -7.43
N MET A 188 -6.22 -5.62 -7.65
CA MET A 188 -4.94 -5.18 -7.09
C MET A 188 -3.85 -5.07 -8.15
N VAL A 189 -2.86 -4.23 -7.88
CA VAL A 189 -1.62 -4.14 -8.65
C VAL A 189 -0.41 -4.16 -7.71
N ALA A 190 0.69 -4.68 -8.22
CA ALA A 190 1.99 -4.65 -7.56
C ALA A 190 3.04 -4.14 -8.56
N PHE A 191 3.90 -3.23 -8.12
CA PHE A 191 4.95 -2.71 -8.97
C PHE A 191 6.10 -2.07 -8.18
N GLU A 192 7.24 -1.87 -8.84
CA GLU A 192 8.32 -1.02 -8.36
C GLU A 192 8.33 0.30 -9.13
N VAL A 193 8.41 1.42 -8.42
CA VAL A 193 8.50 2.74 -9.04
C VAL A 193 9.94 2.99 -9.49
N LEU A 194 10.16 3.14 -10.78
CA LEU A 194 11.51 3.32 -11.36
C LEU A 194 11.88 4.79 -11.50
N SER A 195 10.95 5.61 -11.98
CA SER A 195 11.17 7.03 -12.19
C SER A 195 9.86 7.81 -12.26
N VAL A 196 9.96 9.11 -12.00
CA VAL A 196 8.85 10.06 -12.12
C VAL A 196 9.33 11.22 -12.97
N ALA A 197 8.55 11.58 -14.00
CA ALA A 197 8.87 12.63 -14.96
C ALA A 197 7.69 13.60 -15.13
N GLU A 198 7.99 14.89 -15.16
CA GLU A 198 7.01 15.93 -15.51
C GLU A 198 6.37 15.63 -16.86
N ARG A 199 5.05 15.81 -16.96
CA ARG A 199 4.34 15.76 -18.23
C ARG A 199 4.41 17.13 -18.90
N THR A 200 4.86 17.15 -20.14
CA THR A 200 4.95 18.39 -20.95
C THR A 200 4.01 18.36 -22.16
N ASP A 201 3.22 17.31 -22.28
CA ASP A 201 2.34 17.00 -23.41
C ASP A 201 0.85 17.21 -23.09
N GLY A 202 0.53 17.69 -21.88
CA GLY A 202 -0.83 17.83 -21.38
C GLY A 202 -1.14 19.19 -20.74
N SER A 203 -2.07 19.22 -19.79
CA SER A 203 -2.50 20.45 -19.08
C SER A 203 -1.45 20.92 -18.07
N ASP A 204 -1.53 22.20 -17.67
CA ASP A 204 -0.75 22.74 -16.55
C ASP A 204 -1.11 22.08 -15.19
N SER A 205 -2.24 21.35 -15.14
CA SER A 205 -2.71 20.56 -13.98
C SER A 205 -2.28 19.10 -14.01
N ASP A 206 -1.67 18.62 -15.10
CA ASP A 206 -1.37 17.20 -15.25
C ASP A 206 -0.30 16.76 -14.25
N LEU A 207 -0.59 15.70 -13.51
CA LEU A 207 0.39 15.11 -12.62
C LEU A 207 1.41 14.27 -13.40
N PRO A 208 2.63 14.09 -12.86
CA PRO A 208 3.70 13.39 -13.53
C PRO A 208 3.34 12.00 -14.09
N ALA A 209 4.05 11.62 -15.15
CA ALA A 209 4.11 10.24 -15.58
C ALA A 209 5.05 9.46 -14.65
N VAL A 210 4.62 8.25 -14.27
CA VAL A 210 5.38 7.35 -13.41
C VAL A 210 5.75 6.10 -14.22
N SER A 211 7.04 5.86 -14.35
CA SER A 211 7.55 4.62 -14.94
C SER A 211 7.65 3.56 -13.86
N ILE A 212 6.99 2.44 -14.08
CA ILE A 212 6.91 1.32 -13.13
C ILE A 212 7.42 0.03 -13.75
N ARG A 213 7.96 -0.86 -12.92
CA ARG A 213 8.15 -2.27 -13.27
C ARG A 213 7.07 -3.09 -12.61
N ILE A 214 6.27 -3.77 -13.42
CA ILE A 214 5.19 -4.63 -12.95
C ILE A 214 5.77 -5.79 -12.12
N LEU A 215 5.18 -6.01 -10.96
CA LEU A 215 5.46 -7.14 -10.08
C LEU A 215 4.23 -8.04 -9.99
N ASP A 216 4.44 -9.25 -9.51
CA ASP A 216 3.37 -10.20 -9.23
C ASP A 216 2.87 -9.99 -7.79
N VAL A 217 1.56 -9.82 -7.61
CA VAL A 217 0.94 -9.55 -6.30
C VAL A 217 1.17 -10.70 -5.32
N GLU A 218 1.11 -11.95 -5.80
CA GLU A 218 1.37 -13.11 -4.94
C GLU A 218 2.83 -13.12 -4.46
N SER A 219 3.79 -12.83 -5.35
CA SER A 219 5.21 -12.83 -5.04
C SER A 219 5.63 -11.80 -3.98
N ILE A 220 4.89 -10.70 -3.86
CA ILE A 220 5.17 -9.64 -2.88
C ILE A 220 4.32 -9.75 -1.62
N SER A 221 3.39 -10.70 -1.54
CA SER A 221 2.49 -10.86 -0.39
C SER A 221 3.21 -11.31 0.89
N ASP A 222 4.39 -11.91 0.76
CA ASP A 222 5.26 -12.30 1.89
C ASP A 222 6.09 -11.13 2.45
N PHE A 223 6.05 -9.95 1.82
CA PHE A 223 6.81 -8.78 2.24
C PHE A 223 6.11 -8.09 3.40
N GLY A 224 6.88 -7.39 4.24
CA GLY A 224 6.28 -6.56 5.28
C GLY A 224 5.48 -5.42 4.65
N LEU A 225 4.24 -5.22 5.08
CA LEU A 225 3.41 -4.12 4.61
C LEU A 225 3.72 -2.85 5.42
N VAL A 226 3.91 -1.72 4.74
CA VAL A 226 4.21 -0.43 5.37
C VAL A 226 3.37 0.71 4.81
N LEU A 227 3.18 1.74 5.64
CA LEU A 227 2.52 2.98 5.29
C LEU A 227 3.53 4.06 4.95
N PHE A 228 3.22 4.90 3.97
CA PHE A 228 4.00 6.07 3.60
C PHE A 228 3.63 7.29 4.47
N SER A 229 4.07 7.28 5.73
CA SER A 229 3.59 8.17 6.79
C SER A 229 3.87 9.67 6.59
N ASN A 230 4.91 10.03 5.83
CA ASN A 230 5.27 11.42 5.54
C ASN A 230 4.94 11.85 4.10
N ALA A 231 3.96 11.21 3.46
CA ALA A 231 3.42 11.70 2.20
C ALA A 231 3.02 13.19 2.32
N PRO A 232 3.47 14.07 1.41
CA PRO A 232 3.12 15.49 1.43
C PRO A 232 1.61 15.68 1.39
N VAL A 233 1.07 16.42 2.37
CA VAL A 233 -0.38 16.65 2.48
C VAL A 233 -0.76 17.91 1.68
N PRO A 234 -1.60 17.79 0.63
CA PRO A 234 -2.15 18.96 -0.04
C PRO A 234 -3.07 19.76 0.89
N GLN A 235 -3.13 21.07 0.68
CA GLN A 235 -3.99 21.96 1.47
C GLN A 235 -5.46 21.89 1.03
N SER A 236 -5.68 21.61 -0.25
CA SER A 236 -6.99 21.45 -0.87
C SER A 236 -6.86 20.61 -2.15
N SER A 237 -7.99 20.33 -2.79
CA SER A 237 -8.01 19.71 -4.12
C SER A 237 -7.28 20.52 -5.19
N SER A 238 -7.02 21.80 -4.99
CA SER A 238 -6.33 22.63 -6.01
C SER A 238 -4.94 23.12 -5.59
N GLU A 239 -4.59 23.02 -4.31
CA GLU A 239 -3.35 23.64 -3.79
C GLU A 239 -2.58 22.70 -2.86
N PRO A 240 -1.24 22.64 -2.97
CA PRO A 240 -0.41 23.28 -3.99
C PRO A 240 -0.48 22.52 -5.33
N MET A 241 -0.30 23.19 -6.48
CA MET A 241 -0.28 22.49 -7.78
C MET A 241 0.65 21.26 -7.81
N ASP A 242 1.89 21.37 -7.32
CA ASP A 242 2.84 20.25 -7.19
C ASP A 242 2.85 19.28 -8.40
N VAL A 243 2.98 19.82 -9.63
CA VAL A 243 3.01 19.03 -10.89
C VAL A 243 4.42 18.73 -11.39
N VAL A 244 5.44 19.45 -10.89
CA VAL A 244 6.83 19.29 -11.31
C VAL A 244 7.61 18.47 -10.28
N PRO A 245 8.11 17.26 -10.63
CA PRO A 245 8.88 16.46 -9.70
C PRO A 245 10.16 17.19 -9.28
N PRO A 246 10.46 17.29 -7.97
CA PRO A 246 11.68 17.94 -7.52
C PRO A 246 12.91 17.13 -7.94
N GLN A 247 14.05 17.82 -8.15
CA GLN A 247 15.32 17.17 -8.48
C GLN A 247 15.74 16.15 -7.41
N SER A 248 15.47 16.46 -6.15
CA SER A 248 15.66 15.59 -4.99
C SER A 248 14.42 15.64 -4.11
N ALA A 249 13.96 14.48 -3.65
CA ALA A 249 12.88 14.39 -2.68
C ALA A 249 13.39 13.80 -1.36
N ASN A 250 12.66 14.06 -0.27
CA ASN A 250 12.93 13.43 1.02
C ASN A 250 12.73 11.91 0.92
N THR A 251 13.42 11.14 1.76
CA THR A 251 13.16 9.71 1.86
C THR A 251 11.77 9.45 2.48
N PRO A 252 10.98 8.50 1.95
CA PRO A 252 9.78 8.01 2.63
C PRO A 252 10.08 7.54 4.06
N ILE A 253 9.25 7.98 5.00
CA ILE A 253 9.19 7.44 6.36
C ILE A 253 8.16 6.31 6.34
N LEU A 254 8.67 5.09 6.47
CA LEU A 254 7.88 3.88 6.44
C LEU A 254 7.51 3.48 7.87
N MET A 255 6.23 3.24 8.10
CA MET A 255 5.74 2.66 9.35
C MET A 255 5.11 1.31 9.07
N LEU A 256 5.27 0.34 9.96
CA LEU A 256 4.58 -0.94 9.82
C LEU A 256 3.07 -0.70 9.70
N ALA A 257 2.48 -1.31 8.67
CA ALA A 257 1.05 -1.30 8.46
C ALA A 257 0.47 -2.39 9.34
N ASN A 258 0.05 -2.02 10.54
CA ASN A 258 -0.66 -2.90 11.46
C ASN A 258 -2.04 -3.28 10.92
#